data_AF-R7TMF9-F1
#
_entry.id   AF-R7TMF9-F1
#
_cell.length_a   1.000
_cell.length_b   1.000
_cell.length_c   1.000
_cell.angle_alpha   90.00
_cell.angle_beta   90.00
_cell.angle_gamma   90.00
#
_symmetry.space_group_name_H-M   'P 1'
#
loop_
_entity.id
_entity.type
_entity.pdbx_description
1 polymer ?
#
loop_
_entity_poly.entity_id
_entity_poly.type
_entity_poly.pdbx_seq_one_letter_code
_entity_poly.pdbx_strand_id
1 'polypeptide(L)' 'VKCNYPGRPTNGDIDGTSPAIFGTVATFSCDDGFSLNGNSEIICQANGKWSGSKPSCVCKMLPPQ' A
#
# COMPACT_ATOMS: atom_id res chain seq x y z
N VAL A 1 -6.06 -6.75 -17.78
CA VAL A 1 -6.93 -6.18 -16.72
C VAL A 1 -6.19 -5.04 -16.05
N LYS A 2 -6.91 -3.98 -15.65
CA LYS A 2 -6.34 -2.84 -14.94
C LYS A 2 -6.89 -2.81 -13.52
N CYS A 3 -6.04 -2.63 -12.53
CA CYS A 3 -6.45 -2.40 -11.16
C CYS A 3 -6.75 -0.91 -10.94
N ASN A 4 -7.68 -0.64 -10.03
CA ASN A 4 -7.97 0.73 -9.60
C ASN A 4 -6.85 1.24 -8.70
N TYR A 5 -6.64 2.55 -8.64
CA TYR A 5 -5.65 3.11 -7.72
C TYR A 5 -6.03 2.76 -6.26
N PRO A 6 -5.15 2.08 -5.50
CA PRO A 6 -5.46 1.60 -4.15
C PRO A 6 -5.57 2.72 -3.11
N GLY A 7 -5.16 3.95 -3.46
CA GLY A 7 -5.13 5.10 -2.55
C GLY A 7 -3.81 5.25 -1.82
N ARG A 8 -3.46 6.47 -1.44
CA ARG A 8 -2.26 6.76 -0.63
C ARG A 8 -2.52 6.42 0.84
N PRO A 9 -1.62 5.70 1.53
CA PRO A 9 -1.70 5.47 2.98
C PRO A 9 -1.68 6.81 3.73
N THR A 10 -2.30 6.84 4.91
CA THR A 10 -2.19 7.99 5.81
C THR A 10 -0.78 7.98 6.41
N ASN A 11 -0.09 9.13 6.47
CA ASN A 11 1.31 9.23 6.93
C ASN A 11 2.29 8.34 6.13
N GLY A 12 2.06 8.25 4.82
CA GLY A 12 2.95 7.53 3.91
C GLY A 12 2.62 7.77 2.44
N ASP A 13 3.35 7.07 1.60
CA ASP A 13 3.31 7.15 0.15
C ASP A 13 3.15 5.77 -0.49
N ILE A 14 2.79 5.76 -1.77
CA ILE A 14 2.70 4.55 -2.58
C ILE A 14 3.35 4.79 -3.93
N ASP A 15 4.20 3.86 -4.31
CA ASP A 15 4.91 3.83 -5.59
C ASP A 15 4.58 2.57 -6.39
N GLY A 16 4.93 2.54 -7.67
CA GLY A 16 4.71 1.36 -8.53
C GLY A 16 3.24 1.13 -8.96
N THR A 17 2.34 2.09 -8.76
CA THR A 17 0.92 1.96 -9.19
C THR A 17 0.65 2.30 -10.64
N SER A 18 1.62 2.82 -11.39
CA SER A 18 1.45 3.23 -12.78
C SER A 18 2.52 2.57 -13.65
N PRO A 19 2.17 1.63 -14.54
CA PRO A 19 0.82 1.18 -14.89
C PRO A 19 0.23 0.15 -13.91
N ALA A 20 -1.02 0.34 -13.43
CA ALA A 20 -1.74 -0.63 -12.57
C ALA A 20 -2.36 -1.77 -13.40
N ILE A 21 -1.54 -2.67 -13.93
CA ILE A 21 -1.97 -3.82 -14.74
C ILE A 21 -1.70 -5.14 -14.01
N PHE A 22 -2.24 -6.24 -14.52
CA PHE A 22 -1.97 -7.57 -13.95
C PHE A 22 -0.47 -7.83 -13.79
N GLY A 23 -0.06 -8.24 -12.58
CA GLY A 23 1.34 -8.47 -12.23
C GLY A 23 2.09 -7.23 -11.74
N THR A 24 1.48 -6.03 -11.78
CA THR A 24 2.07 -4.82 -11.20
C THR A 24 2.14 -4.95 -9.69
N VAL A 25 3.28 -4.58 -9.12
CA VAL A 25 3.52 -4.51 -7.68
C VAL A 25 3.52 -3.05 -7.26
N ALA A 26 2.62 -2.69 -6.35
CA ALA A 26 2.63 -1.38 -5.73
C ALA A 26 3.27 -1.48 -4.34
N THR A 27 4.24 -0.62 -4.08
CA THR A 27 5.01 -0.60 -2.83
C THR A 27 4.61 0.62 -2.01
N PHE A 28 4.29 0.37 -0.76
CA PHE A 28 3.91 1.39 0.20
C PHE A 28 5.10 1.76 1.08
N SER A 29 5.26 3.05 1.30
CA SER A 29 6.30 3.66 2.12
C SER A 29 5.62 4.44 3.23
N CYS A 30 6.15 4.42 4.45
CA CYS A 30 5.66 5.26 5.54
C CYS A 30 6.68 6.37 5.82
N ASP A 31 6.19 7.50 6.32
CA ASP A 31 7.02 8.62 6.74
C ASP A 31 7.93 8.24 7.93
N ASP A 32 8.99 9.02 8.16
CA ASP A 32 9.95 8.76 9.25
C ASP A 32 9.24 8.75 10.62
N GLY A 33 9.57 7.76 11.46
CA GLY A 33 8.89 7.55 12.75
C GLY A 33 7.55 6.79 12.66
N PHE A 34 7.05 6.48 11.46
CA PHE A 34 5.89 5.63 11.25
C PHE A 34 6.29 4.25 10.72
N SER A 35 5.40 3.28 10.89
CA SER A 35 5.60 1.94 10.37
C SER A 35 4.35 1.36 9.80
N LEU A 36 4.58 0.59 8.76
CA LEU A 36 3.51 0.08 7.95
C LEU A 36 2.80 -1.06 8.68
N ASN A 37 1.54 -0.83 8.98
CA ASN A 37 0.67 -1.82 9.59
C ASN A 37 -0.23 -2.42 8.49
N GLY A 38 0.14 -3.62 8.06
CA GLY A 38 -0.50 -4.33 6.95
C GLY A 38 0.52 -4.75 5.89
N ASN A 39 0.06 -4.85 4.63
CA ASN A 39 0.89 -5.24 3.50
C ASN A 39 1.70 -4.06 2.98
N SER A 40 3.03 -4.14 3.06
CA SER A 40 3.94 -3.14 2.48
C SER A 40 3.91 -3.13 0.96
N GLU A 41 3.40 -4.20 0.36
CA GLU A 41 3.32 -4.36 -1.08
C GLU A 41 2.04 -5.11 -1.45
N ILE A 42 1.43 -4.71 -2.56
CA ILE A 42 0.23 -5.32 -3.10
C ILE A 42 0.40 -5.58 -4.58
N ILE A 43 -0.19 -6.67 -5.06
CA ILE A 43 -0.04 -7.14 -6.44
C ILE A 43 -1.37 -7.03 -7.16
N CYS A 44 -1.38 -6.46 -8.36
CA CYS A 44 -2.59 -6.38 -9.16
C CYS A 44 -2.90 -7.76 -9.74
N GLN A 45 -4.03 -8.34 -9.34
CA GLN A 45 -4.45 -9.67 -9.73
C GLN A 45 -5.24 -9.67 -11.04
N ALA A 46 -5.41 -10.86 -11.63
CA ALA A 46 -6.12 -11.05 -12.90
C ALA A 46 -7.61 -10.67 -12.81
N ASN A 47 -8.16 -10.55 -11.59
CA ASN A 47 -9.52 -10.10 -11.32
C ASN A 47 -9.68 -8.55 -11.34
N GLY A 48 -8.60 -7.79 -11.60
CA GLY A 48 -8.62 -6.32 -11.56
C GLY A 48 -8.69 -5.73 -10.15
N LYS A 49 -8.38 -6.52 -9.13
CA LYS A 49 -8.25 -6.11 -7.73
C LYS A 49 -6.83 -6.31 -7.24
N TRP A 50 -6.44 -5.52 -6.25
CA TRP A 50 -5.18 -5.72 -5.55
C TRP A 50 -5.27 -6.91 -4.61
N SER A 51 -4.18 -7.68 -4.52
CA SER A 51 -4.07 -8.87 -3.67
C SER A 51 -4.10 -8.55 -2.18
N GLY A 52 -3.90 -7.28 -1.81
CA GLY A 52 -3.98 -6.79 -0.44
C GLY A 52 -4.72 -5.46 -0.37
N SER A 53 -4.92 -4.99 0.85
CA SER A 53 -5.59 -3.72 1.12
C SER A 53 -4.57 -2.61 1.38
N LYS A 54 -5.02 -1.36 1.24
CA LYS A 54 -4.27 -0.17 1.64
C LYS A 54 -3.81 -0.32 3.12
N PRO A 55 -2.51 -0.32 3.40
CA PRO A 55 -2.00 -0.35 4.76
C PRO A 55 -2.14 1.01 5.44
N SER A 56 -2.02 1.00 6.77
CA SER A 56 -1.99 2.22 7.57
C SER A 56 -0.61 2.42 8.16
N CYS A 57 -0.05 3.62 8.08
CA CYS A 57 1.20 3.94 8.77
C CYS A 57 0.88 4.29 10.21
N VAL A 58 1.23 3.39 11.14
CA VAL A 58 1.07 3.60 12.57
C VAL A 58 2.37 4.17 13.13
N CYS A 59 2.26 5.20 13.97
CA CYS A 59 3.45 5.77 14.60
C CYS A 59 4.09 4.70 15.50
N LYS A 60 5.37 4.35 15.30
CA LYS A 60 6.05 3.45 16.26
C LYS A 60 6.24 4.11 17.63
N MET A 61 6.11 5.43 17.70
CA MET A 61 6.12 6.20 18.93
C MET A 61 4.73 6.24 19.61
N LEU A 62 3.67 5.69 18.99
CA LEU A 62 2.39 5.55 19.69
C LEU A 62 2.55 4.46 20.78
N PRO A 63 2.35 4.77 22.08
CA PRO A 63 2.33 3.73 23.11
C PRO A 63 1.20 2.72 22.80
N PRO A 64 1.35 1.45 23.21
CA PRO A 64 0.25 0.47 23.10
C PRO A 64 -0.93 0.98 23.94
N GLN A 65 -2.12 1.01 23.34
CA GLN A 65 -3.38 1.22 24.03
C GLN A 65 -3.66 0.07 25.00
#